data_AF-A0A7Y3MS01-F1
#
_entry.id   AF-A0A7Y3MS01-F1
#
_cell.length_a   1.000
_cell.length_b   1.000
_cell.length_c   1.000
_cell.angle_alpha   90.00
_cell.angle_beta   90.00
_cell.angle_gamma   90.00
#
_symmetry.space_group_name_H-M   'P 1'
#
loop_
_entity.id
_entity.type
_entity.pdbx_description
1 polymer ?
#
loop_
_entity_poly.entity_id
_entity_poly.type
_entity_poly.pdbx_seq_one_letter_code
_entity_poly.pdbx_strand_id
1 'polypeptide(L)'
;MLTIKGIGWSVLATVGLATMASGQEYVGDALCSGCHADSPSADFFAGYMRSGHPWKLFHTAGETPAPDTWPHTVVPPLPVIEGTQLAWSDVEYVIGNYFWKARYVARDGYIHTGLEGETAQWNLATEEFVPYHPGELRSYNCGRCHTTGFDPDGQQGGLEGIAGTWAQPGIRCEACHGPASEHVVDPTGTPPPGGKTCAECHFRDAEFRMPWKSGFMRHHQQSEDLSHSPHSAALDCMSCHNPHRSVVYDDGGNIAHCTDCHGGNPDNGYFRVSGMASIDCKECHMPYMGKSAVAFNEFTGDIRGHIFSVSTEAIAAADNVYDVDGTLFWNQDAEGQSIVTLDYACLGCHADIPDVPITLEGAAAYSVDIHTTHAVPAGDVDDDGVIDFVDLLTVLANWGPCDPPPPAECAGDANYDGAVDFVDLLLVLANWT
;
A
#
# COMPACT_ATOMS: atom_id res chain seq x y z
N MET A 1 74.30 17.02 -58.83
CA MET A 1 74.18 16.14 -57.65
C MET A 1 73.45 16.90 -56.56
N LEU A 2 72.15 16.72 -56.42
CA LEU A 2 71.47 16.80 -55.13
C LEU A 2 70.10 16.13 -55.24
N THR A 3 69.90 15.14 -54.38
CA THR A 3 68.85 14.14 -54.31
C THR A 3 67.51 14.72 -53.87
N ILE A 4 66.43 14.43 -54.61
CA ILE A 4 65.04 14.63 -54.16
C ILE A 4 64.66 13.41 -53.31
N LYS A 5 64.40 13.60 -52.02
CA LYS A 5 63.77 12.58 -51.17
C LYS A 5 62.25 12.78 -51.22
N GLY A 6 61.54 11.82 -51.82
CA GLY A 6 60.09 11.72 -51.74
C GLY A 6 59.67 11.21 -50.36
N ILE A 7 58.74 11.92 -49.72
CA ILE A 7 58.07 11.47 -48.49
C ILE A 7 56.71 10.92 -48.95
N GLY A 8 56.59 9.59 -48.99
CA GLY A 8 55.32 8.92 -49.18
C GLY A 8 54.49 9.00 -47.90
N TRP A 9 53.32 9.63 -47.96
CA TRP A 9 52.31 9.55 -46.92
C TRP A 9 51.39 8.38 -47.24
N SER A 10 51.55 7.28 -46.49
CA SER A 10 50.60 6.17 -46.50
C SER A 10 49.38 6.56 -45.67
N VAL A 11 48.26 6.86 -46.34
CA VAL A 11 46.96 7.02 -45.67
C VAL A 11 46.43 5.62 -45.38
N LEU A 12 46.57 5.17 -44.14
CA LEU A 12 45.80 4.02 -43.63
C LEU A 12 44.36 4.50 -43.42
N ALA A 13 43.46 4.13 -44.32
CA ALA A 13 42.03 4.26 -44.09
C ALA A 13 41.59 3.12 -43.18
N THR A 14 41.57 3.37 -41.86
CA THR A 14 40.85 2.51 -40.91
C THR A 14 39.36 2.68 -41.13
N VAL A 15 38.75 1.76 -41.86
CA VAL A 15 37.29 1.56 -41.85
C VAL A 15 36.95 0.98 -40.48
N GLY A 16 36.60 1.86 -39.54
CA GLY A 16 35.96 1.43 -38.31
C GLY A 16 34.57 0.92 -38.66
N LEU A 17 34.33 -0.39 -38.55
CA LEU A 17 32.98 -0.89 -38.38
C LEU A 17 32.48 -0.34 -37.05
N ALA A 18 31.68 0.72 -37.09
CA ALA A 18 30.79 1.03 -35.99
C ALA A 18 29.80 -0.13 -35.90
N THR A 19 30.03 -1.03 -34.94
CA THR A 19 28.95 -1.87 -34.43
C THR A 19 27.89 -0.91 -33.90
N MET A 20 26.81 -0.74 -34.67
CA MET A 20 25.57 -0.21 -34.14
C MET A 20 25.18 -1.18 -33.02
N ALA A 21 25.48 -0.83 -31.78
CA ALA A 21 24.83 -1.47 -30.65
C ALA A 21 23.38 -1.01 -30.72
N SER A 22 22.50 -1.84 -31.29
CA SER A 22 21.07 -1.66 -31.10
C SER A 22 20.80 -1.82 -29.62
N GLY A 23 20.27 -0.77 -28.97
CA GLY A 23 19.78 -0.90 -27.59
C GLY A 23 18.65 -1.93 -27.53
N GLN A 24 18.45 -2.55 -26.37
CA GLN A 24 17.33 -3.49 -26.22
C GLN A 24 15.99 -2.78 -26.44
N GLU A 25 15.06 -3.47 -27.09
CA GLU A 25 13.71 -2.99 -27.38
C GLU A 25 12.67 -3.67 -26.46
N TYR A 26 11.57 -2.96 -26.20
CA TYR A 26 10.40 -3.52 -25.53
C TYR A 26 9.66 -4.46 -26.49
N VAL A 27 9.45 -5.70 -26.07
CA VAL A 27 8.82 -6.74 -26.91
C VAL A 27 7.36 -7.01 -26.57
N GLY A 28 6.90 -6.57 -25.39
CA GLY A 28 5.55 -6.72 -24.91
C GLY A 28 5.29 -8.03 -24.15
N ASP A 29 4.43 -7.93 -23.13
CA ASP A 29 4.01 -9.04 -22.26
C ASP A 29 3.41 -10.26 -22.99
N ALA A 30 2.77 -10.07 -24.15
CA ALA A 30 2.27 -11.15 -24.98
C ALA A 30 3.39 -12.12 -25.41
N LEU A 31 4.59 -11.61 -25.72
CA LEU A 31 5.73 -12.45 -26.07
C LEU A 31 6.28 -13.18 -24.83
N CYS A 32 6.35 -12.48 -23.69
CA CYS A 32 6.74 -13.07 -22.41
C CYS A 32 5.87 -14.27 -22.04
N SER A 33 4.54 -14.17 -22.26
CA SER A 33 3.57 -15.23 -21.96
C SER A 33 3.86 -16.54 -22.69
N GLY A 34 4.50 -16.50 -23.86
CA GLY A 34 4.84 -17.70 -24.62
C GLY A 34 5.84 -18.61 -23.92
N CYS A 35 6.72 -18.06 -23.09
CA CYS A 35 7.71 -18.83 -22.31
C CYS A 35 7.40 -18.85 -20.81
N HIS A 36 6.75 -17.81 -20.29
CA HIS A 36 6.45 -17.62 -18.87
C HIS A 36 4.99 -17.88 -18.50
N ALA A 37 4.23 -18.62 -19.32
CA ALA A 37 2.85 -19.00 -18.98
C ALA A 37 2.77 -19.72 -17.62
N ASP A 38 3.60 -20.76 -17.44
CA ASP A 38 3.61 -21.67 -16.28
C ASP A 38 5.00 -21.78 -15.62
N SER A 39 5.86 -20.78 -15.80
CA SER A 39 7.21 -20.75 -15.25
C SER A 39 7.51 -19.38 -14.64
N PRO A 40 8.06 -19.31 -13.42
CA PRO A 40 8.61 -20.42 -12.60
C PRO A 40 7.58 -21.26 -11.82
N SER A 41 6.29 -20.89 -11.83
CA SER A 41 5.20 -21.63 -11.20
C SER A 41 4.04 -21.80 -12.17
N ALA A 42 3.19 -22.80 -11.97
CA ALA A 42 1.94 -22.90 -12.72
C ALA A 42 1.15 -21.58 -12.68
N ASP A 43 0.51 -21.20 -13.78
CA ASP A 43 -0.29 -19.98 -13.88
C ASP A 43 0.51 -18.72 -13.51
N PHE A 44 1.80 -18.65 -13.90
CA PHE A 44 2.66 -17.51 -13.56
C PHE A 44 2.21 -16.24 -14.28
N PHE A 45 2.12 -16.29 -15.61
CA PHE A 45 1.70 -15.12 -16.40
C PHE A 45 0.26 -14.73 -16.08
N ALA A 46 -0.66 -15.69 -16.11
CA ALA A 46 -2.06 -15.41 -15.83
C ALA A 46 -2.30 -14.99 -14.36
N GLY A 47 -1.50 -15.50 -13.42
CA GLY A 47 -1.42 -14.99 -12.05
C GLY A 47 -1.03 -13.51 -11.96
N TYR A 48 0.02 -13.11 -12.67
CA TYR A 48 0.39 -11.70 -12.75
C TYR A 48 -0.71 -10.84 -13.36
N MET A 49 -1.38 -11.35 -14.40
CA MET A 49 -2.51 -10.70 -15.03
C MET A 49 -3.75 -10.59 -14.12
N ARG A 50 -3.80 -11.29 -12.99
CA ARG A 50 -4.83 -11.07 -11.95
C ARG A 50 -4.42 -10.03 -10.90
N SER A 51 -3.17 -9.58 -10.89
CA SER A 51 -2.72 -8.48 -10.04
C SER A 51 -3.18 -7.10 -10.56
N GLY A 52 -3.03 -6.04 -9.77
CA GLY A 52 -3.48 -4.69 -10.15
C GLY A 52 -2.56 -3.94 -11.10
N HIS A 53 -1.28 -4.33 -11.19
CA HIS A 53 -0.27 -3.65 -12.00
C HIS A 53 -0.62 -3.58 -13.50
N PRO A 54 -1.01 -4.69 -14.17
CA PRO A 54 -1.41 -4.67 -15.58
C PRO A 54 -2.60 -3.77 -15.88
N TRP A 55 -3.47 -3.55 -14.89
CA TRP A 55 -4.75 -2.86 -15.04
C TRP A 55 -4.74 -1.43 -14.51
N LYS A 56 -3.58 -0.91 -14.11
CA LYS A 56 -3.50 0.47 -13.61
C LYS A 56 -3.88 1.50 -14.68
N LEU A 57 -3.62 1.19 -15.94
CA LEU A 57 -4.12 1.92 -17.10
C LEU A 57 -4.59 0.90 -18.14
N PHE A 58 -5.84 1.03 -18.58
CA PHE A 58 -6.43 0.19 -19.60
C PHE A 58 -6.81 1.03 -20.83
N HIS A 59 -6.42 0.60 -22.02
CA HIS A 59 -6.73 1.28 -23.28
C HIS A 59 -8.07 0.77 -23.80
N THR A 60 -9.10 1.61 -23.75
CA THR A 60 -10.43 1.25 -24.27
C THR A 60 -10.55 1.57 -25.75
N ALA A 61 -9.80 2.57 -26.23
CA ALA A 61 -9.86 3.06 -27.61
C ALA A 61 -11.28 3.37 -28.10
N GLY A 62 -12.20 3.74 -27.20
CA GLY A 62 -13.58 4.07 -27.53
C GLY A 62 -14.54 2.87 -27.50
N GLU A 63 -14.02 1.67 -27.25
CA GLU A 63 -14.79 0.44 -27.22
C GLU A 63 -15.28 0.12 -25.80
N THR A 64 -16.46 -0.48 -25.71
CA THR A 64 -16.99 -0.99 -24.44
C THR A 64 -16.11 -2.16 -23.97
N PRO A 65 -15.47 -2.09 -22.79
CA PRO A 65 -14.69 -3.19 -22.26
C PRO A 65 -15.55 -4.44 -22.09
N ALA A 66 -14.94 -5.61 -22.32
CA ALA A 66 -15.60 -6.88 -22.03
C ALA A 66 -15.91 -6.99 -20.53
N PRO A 67 -17.00 -7.67 -20.12
CA PRO A 67 -17.38 -7.79 -18.71
C PRO A 67 -16.28 -8.37 -17.79
N ASP A 68 -15.37 -9.17 -18.35
CA ASP A 68 -14.25 -9.84 -17.70
C ASP A 68 -12.90 -9.15 -17.91
N THR A 69 -12.90 -7.89 -18.37
CA THR A 69 -11.67 -7.11 -18.60
C THR A 69 -10.83 -6.98 -17.33
N TRP A 70 -11.46 -6.68 -16.19
CA TRP A 70 -10.77 -6.63 -14.90
C TRP A 70 -11.00 -7.94 -14.13
N PRO A 71 -9.95 -8.49 -13.51
CA PRO A 71 -9.99 -9.85 -12.95
C PRO A 71 -10.87 -9.99 -11.69
N HIS A 72 -11.12 -8.89 -10.96
CA HIS A 72 -11.82 -8.92 -9.68
C HIS A 72 -12.95 -7.89 -9.56
N THR A 73 -13.16 -7.08 -10.58
CA THR A 73 -14.13 -5.97 -10.58
C THR A 73 -14.89 -5.96 -11.88
N VAL A 74 -16.11 -5.42 -11.83
CA VAL A 74 -16.90 -5.21 -13.04
C VAL A 74 -16.39 -4.00 -13.82
N VAL A 75 -16.79 -3.91 -15.08
CA VAL A 75 -16.63 -2.70 -15.89
C VAL A 75 -17.25 -1.51 -15.14
N PRO A 76 -16.50 -0.42 -14.89
CA PRO A 76 -17.00 0.66 -14.05
C PRO A 76 -18.09 1.43 -14.80
N PRO A 77 -19.06 2.03 -14.08
CA PRO A 77 -20.02 2.93 -14.70
C PRO A 77 -19.31 4.16 -15.28
N LEU A 78 -19.95 4.87 -16.21
CA LEU A 78 -19.44 6.14 -16.73
C LEU A 78 -20.18 7.33 -16.08
N PRO A 79 -19.49 8.44 -15.78
CA PRO A 79 -20.12 9.59 -15.15
C PRO A 79 -21.01 10.38 -16.13
N VAL A 80 -21.80 11.29 -15.57
CA VAL A 80 -22.45 12.37 -16.32
C VAL A 80 -21.54 13.59 -16.26
N ILE A 81 -21.13 14.10 -17.42
CA ILE A 81 -20.22 15.25 -17.56
C ILE A 81 -20.89 16.27 -18.47
N GLU A 82 -20.92 17.54 -18.03
CA GLU A 82 -21.61 18.63 -18.73
C GLU A 82 -23.08 18.30 -19.04
N GLY A 83 -23.76 17.65 -18.09
CA GLY A 83 -25.15 17.18 -18.24
C GLY A 83 -25.34 16.05 -19.27
N THR A 84 -24.26 15.48 -19.80
CA THR A 84 -24.28 14.38 -20.78
C THR A 84 -23.75 13.09 -20.16
N GLN A 85 -24.53 12.01 -20.24
CA GLN A 85 -24.05 10.69 -19.87
C GLN A 85 -22.94 10.28 -20.82
N LEU A 86 -21.72 10.08 -20.31
CA LEU A 86 -20.61 9.62 -21.13
C LEU A 86 -20.90 8.22 -21.69
N ALA A 87 -20.46 8.01 -22.92
CA ALA A 87 -20.42 6.71 -23.57
C ALA A 87 -18.96 6.23 -23.70
N TRP A 88 -18.76 4.93 -23.91
CA TRP A 88 -17.41 4.38 -24.07
C TRP A 88 -16.66 4.99 -25.27
N SER A 89 -17.39 5.46 -26.29
CA SER A 89 -16.82 6.21 -27.42
C SER A 89 -16.10 7.50 -27.01
N ASP A 90 -16.40 8.03 -25.83
CA ASP A 90 -15.81 9.27 -25.31
C ASP A 90 -14.57 9.01 -24.44
N VAL A 91 -14.22 7.73 -24.24
CA VAL A 91 -13.14 7.29 -23.35
C VAL A 91 -12.02 6.66 -24.18
N GLU A 92 -10.81 7.18 -24.01
CA GLU A 92 -9.58 6.63 -24.56
C GLU A 92 -8.94 5.63 -23.58
N TYR A 93 -8.85 5.98 -22.29
CA TYR A 93 -8.29 5.12 -21.25
C TYR A 93 -9.12 5.13 -19.96
N VAL A 94 -9.07 4.01 -19.24
CA VAL A 94 -9.50 3.93 -17.84
C VAL A 94 -8.26 3.87 -16.94
N ILE A 95 -8.22 4.73 -15.93
CA ILE A 95 -7.18 4.77 -14.91
C ILE A 95 -7.70 4.01 -13.68
N GLY A 96 -7.10 2.86 -13.36
CA GLY A 96 -7.45 2.03 -12.22
C GLY A 96 -8.58 1.04 -12.51
N ASN A 97 -9.63 1.09 -11.70
CA ASN A 97 -10.72 0.10 -11.61
C ASN A 97 -10.33 -1.29 -11.05
N TYR A 98 -9.06 -1.52 -10.67
CA TYR A 98 -8.69 -2.79 -10.04
C TYR A 98 -9.23 -2.97 -8.61
N PHE A 99 -9.23 -1.90 -7.79
CA PHE A 99 -9.67 -2.01 -6.39
C PHE A 99 -10.22 -0.71 -5.80
N TRP A 100 -9.49 0.41 -5.88
CA TRP A 100 -9.88 1.63 -5.15
C TRP A 100 -10.87 2.52 -5.92
N LYS A 101 -10.52 2.87 -7.16
CA LYS A 101 -11.25 3.87 -7.96
C LYS A 101 -11.01 3.72 -9.45
N ALA A 102 -11.94 4.23 -10.25
CA ALA A 102 -11.81 4.43 -11.69
C ALA A 102 -11.91 5.91 -12.06
N ARG A 103 -11.12 6.32 -13.05
CA ARG A 103 -11.19 7.63 -13.71
C ARG A 103 -11.00 7.43 -15.22
N TYR A 104 -11.41 8.42 -16.01
CA TYR A 104 -11.55 8.27 -17.45
C TYR A 104 -10.74 9.34 -18.18
N VAL A 105 -9.94 8.93 -19.15
CA VAL A 105 -9.22 9.81 -20.07
C VAL A 105 -10.07 9.95 -21.32
N ALA A 106 -10.35 11.18 -21.72
CA ALA A 106 -11.09 11.54 -22.91
C ALA A 106 -10.31 11.27 -24.20
N ARG A 107 -11.00 11.36 -25.35
CA ARG A 107 -10.43 11.11 -26.69
C ARG A 107 -9.34 12.08 -27.13
N ASP A 108 -9.21 13.21 -26.47
CA ASP A 108 -8.16 14.21 -26.67
C ASP A 108 -6.98 14.05 -25.69
N GLY A 109 -7.06 13.07 -24.78
CA GLY A 109 -6.02 12.74 -23.82
C GLY A 109 -6.17 13.40 -22.44
N TYR A 110 -7.14 14.31 -22.24
CA TYR A 110 -7.37 14.94 -20.94
C TYR A 110 -8.20 14.03 -20.04
N ILE A 111 -8.04 14.16 -18.72
CA ILE A 111 -8.85 13.41 -17.76
C ILE A 111 -10.22 14.09 -17.64
N HIS A 112 -11.30 13.32 -17.72
CA HIS A 112 -12.65 13.80 -17.40
C HIS A 112 -12.72 14.21 -15.92
N THR A 113 -13.00 15.49 -15.68
CA THR A 113 -13.08 16.10 -14.34
C THR A 113 -14.48 16.62 -13.99
N GLY A 114 -15.34 16.85 -14.98
CA GLY A 114 -16.66 17.44 -14.81
C GLY A 114 -16.61 18.96 -14.64
N LEU A 115 -17.78 19.61 -14.67
CA LEU A 115 -17.94 21.01 -14.24
C LEU A 115 -17.98 21.14 -12.71
N GLU A 116 -17.94 22.38 -12.22
CA GLU A 116 -18.16 22.67 -10.80
C GLU A 116 -19.48 22.04 -10.30
N GLY A 117 -19.38 21.22 -9.25
CA GLY A 117 -20.51 20.46 -8.69
C GLY A 117 -20.78 19.11 -9.35
N GLU A 118 -20.08 18.76 -10.43
CA GLU A 118 -20.15 17.42 -11.04
C GLU A 118 -19.15 16.45 -10.39
N THR A 119 -19.35 15.17 -10.70
CA THR A 119 -18.56 14.05 -10.16
C THR A 119 -17.97 13.24 -11.31
N ALA A 120 -16.73 12.79 -11.17
CA ALA A 120 -15.99 12.18 -12.28
C ALA A 120 -15.09 11.00 -11.88
N GLN A 121 -14.94 10.74 -10.58
CA GLN A 121 -14.23 9.57 -10.07
C GLN A 121 -15.23 8.58 -9.49
N TRP A 122 -15.17 7.34 -9.94
CA TRP A 122 -15.90 6.23 -9.34
C TRP A 122 -15.09 5.62 -8.21
N ASN A 123 -15.66 5.58 -7.00
CA ASN A 123 -15.08 4.87 -5.86
C ASN A 123 -15.70 3.47 -5.77
N LEU A 124 -14.88 2.43 -5.81
CA LEU A 124 -15.38 1.05 -5.85
C LEU A 124 -15.94 0.60 -4.51
N ALA A 125 -15.32 1.02 -3.39
CA ALA A 125 -15.75 0.60 -2.06
C ALA A 125 -17.13 1.16 -1.66
N THR A 126 -17.48 2.35 -2.12
CA THR A 126 -18.76 3.00 -1.80
C THR A 126 -19.77 2.91 -2.95
N GLU A 127 -19.34 2.48 -4.14
CA GLU A 127 -20.15 2.50 -5.37
C GLU A 127 -20.75 3.88 -5.67
N GLU A 128 -19.94 4.93 -5.49
CA GLU A 128 -20.37 6.31 -5.69
C GLU A 128 -19.40 7.08 -6.59
N PHE A 129 -19.99 8.01 -7.36
CA PHE A 129 -19.21 9.05 -8.02
C PHE A 129 -18.92 10.20 -7.06
N VAL A 130 -17.65 10.64 -7.02
CA VAL A 130 -17.19 11.79 -6.24
C VAL A 130 -16.52 12.83 -7.13
N PRO A 131 -16.43 14.11 -6.69
CA PRO A 131 -15.72 15.15 -7.43
C PRO A 131 -14.25 14.80 -7.65
N TYR A 132 -13.73 15.16 -8.82
CA TYR A 132 -12.31 15.04 -9.13
C TYR A 132 -11.86 16.25 -9.96
N HIS A 133 -11.29 17.25 -9.28
CA HIS A 133 -10.83 18.50 -9.89
C HIS A 133 -11.88 19.18 -10.80
N PRO A 134 -13.12 19.36 -10.32
CA PRO A 134 -14.20 19.88 -11.16
C PRO A 134 -13.83 21.25 -11.75
N GLY A 135 -14.19 21.46 -13.01
CA GLY A 135 -13.90 22.67 -13.79
C GLY A 135 -12.44 22.80 -14.26
N GLU A 136 -11.57 21.83 -13.94
CA GLU A 136 -10.16 21.89 -14.31
C GLU A 136 -9.85 21.05 -15.56
N LEU A 137 -9.14 21.63 -16.52
CA LEU A 137 -8.54 20.88 -17.62
C LEU A 137 -7.27 20.17 -17.13
N ARG A 138 -7.33 18.85 -16.97
CA ARG A 138 -6.25 18.04 -16.36
C ARG A 138 -5.63 17.11 -17.39
N SER A 139 -4.35 17.32 -17.71
CA SER A 139 -3.59 16.38 -18.54
C SER A 139 -3.34 15.07 -17.80
N TYR A 140 -3.27 13.96 -18.55
CA TYR A 140 -2.76 12.69 -18.05
C TYR A 140 -1.23 12.72 -18.02
N ASN A 141 -0.68 12.93 -16.83
CA ASN A 141 0.77 12.94 -16.57
C ASN A 141 1.22 11.81 -15.62
N CYS A 142 0.39 10.79 -15.45
CA CYS A 142 0.65 9.69 -14.53
C CYS A 142 1.45 8.53 -15.17
N GLY A 143 1.85 8.67 -16.44
CA GLY A 143 2.47 7.60 -17.23
C GLY A 143 3.71 6.99 -16.56
N ARG A 144 4.58 7.83 -15.98
CA ARG A 144 5.82 7.40 -15.30
C ARG A 144 5.65 6.20 -14.37
N CYS A 145 4.52 6.13 -13.65
CA CYS A 145 4.24 5.06 -12.69
C CYS A 145 3.13 4.10 -13.15
N HIS A 146 2.33 4.44 -14.17
CA HIS A 146 1.14 3.69 -14.56
C HIS A 146 1.26 2.98 -15.91
N THR A 147 2.43 3.04 -16.55
CA THR A 147 2.70 2.43 -17.87
C THR A 147 4.05 1.72 -17.91
N THR A 148 4.31 1.00 -19.00
CA THR A 148 5.55 0.26 -19.24
C THR A 148 6.37 0.95 -20.33
N GLY A 149 7.66 1.14 -20.08
CA GLY A 149 8.55 1.82 -21.02
C GLY A 149 8.20 3.29 -21.21
N PHE A 150 7.84 3.99 -20.12
CA PHE A 150 7.50 5.40 -20.16
C PHE A 150 8.69 6.26 -20.62
N ASP A 151 8.43 7.12 -21.59
CA ASP A 151 9.31 8.20 -22.03
C ASP A 151 8.60 9.54 -21.74
N PRO A 152 9.22 10.49 -21.03
CA PRO A 152 8.62 11.79 -20.76
C PRO A 152 8.39 12.64 -22.02
N ASP A 153 9.08 12.33 -23.12
CA ASP A 153 8.97 13.07 -24.37
C ASP A 153 7.79 12.58 -25.23
N GLY A 154 7.15 13.52 -25.91
CA GLY A 154 6.05 13.25 -26.83
C GLY A 154 4.68 13.14 -26.16
N GLN A 155 3.74 12.57 -26.93
CA GLN A 155 2.32 12.45 -26.58
C GLN A 155 1.80 11.12 -27.11
N GLN A 156 1.39 10.20 -26.24
CA GLN A 156 0.89 8.89 -26.65
C GLN A 156 -0.29 9.05 -27.63
N GLY A 157 -0.20 8.39 -28.79
CA GLY A 157 -1.23 8.48 -29.83
C GLY A 157 -1.37 9.87 -30.47
N GLY A 158 -0.44 10.80 -30.22
CA GLY A 158 -0.55 12.20 -30.65
C GLY A 158 -1.64 12.99 -29.92
N LEU A 159 -2.05 12.53 -28.73
CA LEU A 159 -3.11 13.15 -27.94
C LEU A 159 -2.54 14.25 -27.04
N GLU A 160 -2.99 15.49 -27.24
CA GLU A 160 -2.45 16.66 -26.55
C GLU A 160 -2.52 16.55 -25.02
N GLY A 161 -3.61 15.98 -24.50
CA GLY A 161 -3.80 15.84 -23.07
C GLY A 161 -2.91 14.78 -22.40
N ILE A 162 -2.14 13.98 -23.15
CA ILE A 162 -1.25 12.94 -22.58
C ILE A 162 0.20 13.43 -22.59
N ALA A 163 0.82 13.45 -21.40
CA ALA A 163 2.25 13.74 -21.28
C ALA A 163 3.08 12.46 -21.40
N GLY A 164 4.00 12.44 -22.36
CA GLY A 164 4.91 11.33 -22.62
C GLY A 164 4.32 10.22 -23.50
N THR A 165 5.11 9.18 -23.71
CA THR A 165 4.75 7.97 -24.47
C THR A 165 5.11 6.71 -23.68
N TRP A 166 4.63 5.55 -24.13
CA TRP A 166 4.95 4.26 -23.51
C TRP A 166 4.85 3.10 -24.49
N ALA A 167 5.54 2.00 -24.15
CA ALA A 167 5.47 0.74 -24.91
C ALA A 167 4.15 -0.01 -24.67
N GLN A 168 3.67 -0.07 -23.41
CA GLN A 168 2.39 -0.72 -23.07
C GLN A 168 1.63 0.05 -21.98
N PRO A 169 0.28 0.11 -22.04
CA PRO A 169 -0.53 0.63 -20.94
C PRO A 169 -0.51 -0.34 -19.75
N GLY A 170 -0.51 0.21 -18.54
CA GLY A 170 -0.35 -0.57 -17.31
C GLY A 170 1.11 -0.94 -17.05
N ILE A 171 1.37 -1.40 -15.84
CA ILE A 171 2.68 -1.92 -15.43
C ILE A 171 2.73 -3.38 -15.87
N ARG A 172 3.44 -3.65 -16.95
CA ARG A 172 3.63 -4.96 -17.59
C ARG A 172 5.00 -5.53 -17.23
N CYS A 173 5.31 -6.73 -17.72
CA CYS A 173 6.53 -7.47 -17.36
C CYS A 173 7.80 -6.61 -17.49
N GLU A 174 7.93 -5.92 -18.61
CA GLU A 174 9.12 -5.12 -18.95
C GLU A 174 9.18 -3.78 -18.18
N ALA A 175 8.17 -3.43 -17.37
CA ALA A 175 8.27 -2.28 -16.49
C ALA A 175 9.32 -2.53 -15.40
N CYS A 176 9.38 -3.76 -14.88
CA CYS A 176 10.34 -4.18 -13.84
C CYS A 176 11.51 -4.98 -14.42
N HIS A 177 11.32 -5.69 -15.54
CA HIS A 177 12.36 -6.48 -16.19
C HIS A 177 13.14 -5.72 -17.27
N GLY A 178 12.69 -4.52 -17.65
CA GLY A 178 13.29 -3.71 -18.70
C GLY A 178 12.97 -4.22 -20.12
N PRO A 179 13.41 -3.50 -21.17
CA PRO A 179 13.23 -3.92 -22.56
C PRO A 179 14.01 -5.21 -22.81
N ALA A 180 13.33 -6.31 -23.14
CA ALA A 180 13.89 -7.67 -23.03
C ALA A 180 14.21 -8.33 -24.38
N SER A 181 14.35 -7.56 -25.46
CA SER A 181 14.58 -8.10 -26.81
C SER A 181 15.77 -9.10 -26.93
N GLU A 182 16.87 -8.90 -26.21
CA GLU A 182 17.99 -9.85 -26.23
C GLU A 182 17.72 -11.08 -25.38
N HIS A 183 17.05 -10.91 -24.24
CA HIS A 183 16.62 -12.02 -23.38
C HIS A 183 15.69 -12.97 -24.14
N VAL A 184 14.79 -12.47 -24.98
CA VAL A 184 13.93 -13.32 -25.80
C VAL A 184 14.72 -14.15 -26.83
N VAL A 185 15.83 -13.61 -27.35
CA VAL A 185 16.68 -14.33 -28.32
C VAL A 185 17.54 -15.39 -27.65
N ASP A 186 18.04 -15.14 -26.45
CA ASP A 186 18.83 -16.09 -25.64
C ASP A 186 18.37 -16.11 -24.17
N PRO A 187 17.23 -16.74 -23.85
CA PRO A 187 16.63 -16.69 -22.52
C PRO A 187 17.43 -17.45 -21.45
N THR A 188 18.37 -18.31 -21.88
CA THR A 188 19.21 -19.10 -20.97
C THR A 188 20.55 -18.45 -20.69
N GLY A 189 21.11 -17.71 -21.66
CA GLY A 189 22.38 -17.01 -21.53
C GLY A 189 22.27 -15.54 -21.16
N THR A 190 21.13 -14.90 -21.40
CA THR A 190 20.94 -13.46 -21.20
C THR A 190 19.75 -13.19 -20.28
N PRO A 191 19.94 -12.71 -19.04
CA PRO A 191 18.83 -12.28 -18.19
C PRO A 191 18.21 -10.98 -18.71
N PRO A 192 16.96 -10.65 -18.35
CA PRO A 192 16.40 -9.34 -18.60
C PRO A 192 17.29 -8.24 -17.98
N PRO A 193 17.43 -7.07 -18.64
CA PRO A 193 18.36 -6.03 -18.19
C PRO A 193 17.96 -5.35 -16.87
N GLY A 194 16.73 -5.56 -16.41
CA GLY A 194 16.15 -4.87 -15.26
C GLY A 194 15.47 -3.56 -15.67
N GLY A 195 14.44 -3.21 -14.92
CA GLY A 195 13.63 -2.02 -15.13
C GLY A 195 13.45 -1.25 -13.82
N LYS A 196 12.24 -0.75 -13.61
CA LYS A 196 11.87 0.03 -12.43
C LYS A 196 11.91 -0.82 -11.16
N THR A 197 12.35 -0.18 -10.09
CA THR A 197 12.21 -0.66 -8.72
C THR A 197 10.85 -0.27 -8.13
N CYS A 198 10.45 -0.90 -7.03
CA CYS A 198 9.20 -0.59 -6.32
C CYS A 198 9.13 0.90 -5.92
N ALA A 199 10.24 1.43 -5.41
CA ALA A 199 10.37 2.79 -4.90
C ALA A 199 10.27 3.88 -5.98
N GLU A 200 10.41 3.54 -7.26
CA GLU A 200 10.21 4.50 -8.35
C GLU A 200 8.73 4.83 -8.60
N CYS A 201 7.79 4.07 -8.02
CA CYS A 201 6.35 4.26 -8.18
C CYS A 201 5.60 4.38 -6.83
N HIS A 202 6.05 3.66 -5.81
CA HIS A 202 5.46 3.61 -4.47
C HIS A 202 6.05 4.67 -3.52
N PHE A 203 6.17 5.90 -4.00
CA PHE A 203 6.69 7.08 -3.27
C PHE A 203 5.92 8.34 -3.71
N ARG A 204 6.00 9.44 -2.95
CA ARG A 204 5.27 10.69 -3.23
C ARG A 204 6.13 11.95 -3.15
N ASP A 205 7.32 11.85 -2.61
CA ASP A 205 8.25 12.96 -2.38
C ASP A 205 9.66 12.55 -2.82
N ALA A 206 10.32 13.38 -3.62
CA ALA A 206 11.63 13.04 -4.18
C ALA A 206 12.73 12.98 -3.11
N GLU A 207 12.55 13.67 -1.99
CA GLU A 207 13.41 13.61 -0.82
C GLU A 207 13.01 12.47 0.15
N PHE A 208 12.10 11.58 -0.27
CA PHE A 208 11.58 10.45 0.50
C PHE A 208 10.93 10.84 1.83
N ARG A 209 10.46 12.08 1.98
CA ARG A 209 9.63 12.44 3.13
C ARG A 209 8.25 11.81 2.98
N MET A 210 7.52 11.62 4.07
CA MET A 210 6.18 11.02 4.05
C MET A 210 5.09 12.10 4.04
N PRO A 211 4.58 12.54 2.87
CA PRO A 211 3.61 13.62 2.84
C PRO A 211 2.29 13.20 3.47
N TRP A 212 1.74 14.10 4.27
CA TRP A 212 0.48 13.91 4.98
C TRP A 212 -0.48 15.04 4.61
N LYS A 213 -1.73 14.69 4.30
CA LYS A 213 -2.72 15.70 3.88
C LYS A 213 -4.12 15.26 4.24
N SER A 214 -4.88 16.19 4.82
CA SER A 214 -6.31 16.01 5.11
C SER A 214 -6.58 14.76 5.95
N GLY A 215 -5.79 14.54 7.00
CA GLY A 215 -5.99 13.41 7.90
C GLY A 215 -5.31 12.10 7.50
N PHE A 216 -4.59 12.03 6.37
CA PHE A 216 -4.05 10.76 5.87
C PHE A 216 -2.71 10.89 5.13
N MET A 217 -1.94 9.80 5.16
CA MET A 217 -0.83 9.55 4.25
C MET A 217 -1.31 9.51 2.79
N ARG A 218 -0.44 9.88 1.84
CA ARG A 218 -0.86 10.10 0.45
C ARG A 218 -0.72 8.86 -0.44
N HIS A 219 -1.85 8.26 -0.80
CA HIS A 219 -1.92 7.20 -1.81
C HIS A 219 -0.93 6.05 -1.53
N HIS A 220 -0.09 5.67 -2.50
CA HIS A 220 0.87 4.56 -2.41
C HIS A 220 2.27 5.11 -2.13
N GLN A 221 2.54 5.45 -0.87
CA GLN A 221 3.84 5.92 -0.38
C GLN A 221 4.59 4.87 0.44
N GLN A 222 4.27 3.58 0.24
CA GLN A 222 4.77 2.50 1.10
C GLN A 222 6.30 2.37 1.12
N SER A 223 7.01 2.89 0.11
CA SER A 223 8.47 2.90 0.11
C SER A 223 9.03 3.94 1.08
N GLU A 224 8.37 5.10 1.20
CA GLU A 224 8.73 6.13 2.18
C GLU A 224 8.43 5.61 3.58
N ASP A 225 7.23 5.05 3.80
CA ASP A 225 6.85 4.42 5.06
C ASP A 225 7.86 3.35 5.50
N LEU A 226 8.15 2.37 4.63
CA LEU A 226 9.07 1.27 4.95
C LEU A 226 10.48 1.79 5.22
N SER A 227 10.96 2.80 4.48
CA SER A 227 12.31 3.36 4.66
C SER A 227 12.53 4.04 6.01
N HIS A 228 11.46 4.45 6.69
CA HIS A 228 11.49 5.03 8.04
C HIS A 228 10.92 4.07 9.08
N SER A 229 10.97 2.76 8.81
CA SER A 229 10.54 1.71 9.74
C SER A 229 11.72 0.89 10.26
N PRO A 230 11.58 0.17 11.39
CA PRO A 230 12.65 -0.69 11.91
C PRO A 230 13.05 -1.81 10.93
N HIS A 231 12.13 -2.18 10.03
CA HIS A 231 12.37 -3.19 9.02
C HIS A 231 13.24 -2.71 7.86
N SER A 232 13.39 -1.40 7.65
CA SER A 232 14.21 -0.81 6.57
C SER A 232 15.65 -1.31 6.54
N ALA A 233 16.21 -1.66 7.71
CA ALA A 233 17.61 -2.07 7.83
C ALA A 233 17.88 -3.50 7.32
N ALA A 234 16.85 -4.34 7.23
CA ALA A 234 17.01 -5.78 6.98
C ALA A 234 16.07 -6.35 5.91
N LEU A 235 14.94 -5.69 5.64
CA LEU A 235 13.90 -6.18 4.76
C LEU A 235 13.62 -5.19 3.62
N ASP A 236 13.15 -5.73 2.51
CA ASP A 236 12.64 -4.98 1.36
C ASP A 236 11.20 -5.40 1.04
N CYS A 237 10.60 -4.78 0.02
CA CYS A 237 9.23 -5.07 -0.38
C CYS A 237 9.01 -6.56 -0.71
N MET A 238 10.00 -7.20 -1.33
CA MET A 238 9.92 -8.59 -1.80
C MET A 238 10.19 -9.61 -0.69
N SER A 239 10.66 -9.14 0.47
CA SER A 239 10.79 -9.97 1.67
C SER A 239 9.41 -10.41 2.19
N CYS A 240 8.37 -9.60 1.97
CA CYS A 240 7.00 -9.89 2.41
C CYS A 240 6.01 -10.09 1.26
N HIS A 241 6.31 -9.55 0.06
CA HIS A 241 5.39 -9.57 -1.06
C HIS A 241 5.91 -10.31 -2.29
N ASN A 242 5.04 -11.09 -2.92
CA ASN A 242 5.27 -11.61 -4.26
C ASN A 242 4.86 -10.54 -5.30
N PRO A 243 5.81 -9.98 -6.07
CA PRO A 243 5.50 -8.92 -7.04
C PRO A 243 4.63 -9.38 -8.22
N HIS A 244 4.44 -10.70 -8.36
CA HIS A 244 3.65 -11.29 -9.44
C HIS A 244 2.21 -11.63 -9.04
N ARG A 245 1.77 -11.27 -7.83
CA ARG A 245 0.46 -11.66 -7.28
C ARG A 245 -0.22 -10.48 -6.57
N SER A 246 -1.53 -10.58 -6.40
CA SER A 246 -2.28 -9.53 -5.72
C SER A 246 -2.00 -9.52 -4.22
N VAL A 247 -1.73 -8.32 -3.67
CA VAL A 247 -1.63 -8.08 -2.22
C VAL A 247 -2.95 -7.65 -1.59
N VAL A 248 -3.94 -7.34 -2.43
CA VAL A 248 -5.25 -6.82 -2.00
C VAL A 248 -6.33 -7.91 -2.04
N TYR A 249 -6.23 -8.80 -3.03
CA TYR A 249 -7.01 -10.03 -3.08
C TYR A 249 -6.14 -11.19 -2.62
N ASP A 250 -6.74 -12.20 -1.98
CA ASP A 250 -6.05 -13.39 -1.48
C ASP A 250 -5.60 -14.32 -2.62
N ASP A 251 -4.65 -13.83 -3.45
CA ASP A 251 -4.10 -14.50 -4.63
C ASP A 251 -2.58 -14.71 -4.47
N GLY A 252 -2.08 -14.79 -3.23
CA GLY A 252 -0.68 -15.13 -2.92
C GLY A 252 0.33 -13.99 -3.06
N GLY A 253 -0.11 -12.73 -3.00
CA GLY A 253 0.80 -11.58 -2.96
C GLY A 253 1.47 -11.35 -1.60
N ASN A 254 0.91 -11.88 -0.52
CA ASN A 254 1.51 -11.82 0.82
C ASN A 254 2.16 -13.19 1.10
N ILE A 255 3.49 -13.22 1.17
CA ILE A 255 4.28 -14.47 1.27
C ILE A 255 5.00 -14.64 2.61
N ALA A 256 5.00 -13.60 3.45
CA ALA A 256 5.50 -13.66 4.80
C ALA A 256 4.44 -13.17 5.78
N HIS A 257 4.42 -13.76 6.95
CA HIS A 257 3.59 -13.37 8.08
C HIS A 257 4.47 -12.81 9.20
N CYS A 258 3.93 -11.89 10.00
CA CYS A 258 4.65 -11.31 11.13
C CYS A 258 5.21 -12.41 12.06
N THR A 259 4.41 -13.46 12.29
CA THR A 259 4.76 -14.60 13.14
C THR A 259 5.87 -15.50 12.58
N ASP A 260 6.25 -15.38 11.30
CA ASP A 260 7.38 -16.13 10.75
C ASP A 260 8.71 -15.68 11.39
N CYS A 261 8.80 -14.41 11.79
CA CYS A 261 9.96 -13.82 12.45
C CYS A 261 9.71 -13.50 13.93
N HIS A 262 8.48 -13.08 14.27
CA HIS A 262 8.10 -12.67 15.63
C HIS A 262 7.45 -13.80 16.44
N GLY A 263 7.14 -14.95 15.83
CA GLY A 263 6.45 -16.06 16.49
C GLY A 263 7.18 -16.52 17.75
N GLY A 264 6.46 -16.54 18.88
CA GLY A 264 7.02 -16.93 20.18
C GLY A 264 7.89 -15.86 20.85
N ASN A 265 8.04 -14.67 20.25
CA ASN A 265 8.62 -13.52 20.93
C ASN A 265 7.61 -12.98 21.96
N PRO A 266 7.98 -12.87 23.25
CA PRO A 266 7.07 -12.33 24.23
C PRO A 266 6.74 -10.85 24.05
N ASP A 267 7.53 -10.10 23.30
CA ASP A 267 7.41 -8.65 23.18
C ASP A 267 6.61 -8.21 21.94
N ASN A 268 6.37 -9.12 20.99
CA ASN A 268 5.67 -8.79 19.72
C ASN A 268 5.15 -10.01 18.94
N GLY A 269 5.14 -11.20 19.54
CA GLY A 269 4.85 -12.46 18.86
C GLY A 269 3.44 -12.99 19.05
N TYR A 270 2.63 -12.36 19.88
CA TYR A 270 1.26 -12.76 20.21
C TYR A 270 0.49 -11.58 20.83
N PHE A 271 -0.84 -11.70 20.85
CA PHE A 271 -1.71 -10.85 21.65
C PHE A 271 -1.81 -11.42 23.07
N ARG A 272 -1.79 -10.57 24.10
CA ARG A 272 -2.11 -10.96 25.48
C ARG A 272 -3.50 -10.54 25.95
N VAL A 273 -4.27 -9.88 25.08
CA VAL A 273 -5.65 -9.46 25.33
C VAL A 273 -6.60 -10.39 24.56
N SER A 274 -7.47 -11.16 25.23
CA SER A 274 -8.43 -12.04 24.55
C SER A 274 -9.31 -11.29 23.56
N GLY A 275 -9.75 -10.09 23.94
CA GLY A 275 -10.59 -9.24 23.10
C GLY A 275 -9.96 -8.98 21.74
N MET A 276 -8.62 -9.01 21.65
CA MET A 276 -7.87 -8.81 20.42
C MET A 276 -7.28 -10.11 19.83
N ALA A 277 -7.49 -11.27 20.45
CA ALA A 277 -6.91 -12.55 19.99
C ALA A 277 -7.37 -12.98 18.59
N SER A 278 -8.45 -12.39 18.07
CA SER A 278 -8.97 -12.62 16.72
C SER A 278 -8.55 -11.57 15.68
N ILE A 279 -7.77 -10.56 16.09
CA ILE A 279 -7.29 -9.47 15.23
C ILE A 279 -5.95 -9.88 14.62
N ASP A 280 -5.66 -9.45 13.38
CA ASP A 280 -4.36 -9.66 12.76
C ASP A 280 -3.36 -8.56 13.19
N CYS A 281 -2.06 -8.88 13.32
CA CYS A 281 -1.02 -7.91 13.72
C CYS A 281 -1.03 -6.62 12.87
N LYS A 282 -1.38 -6.77 11.58
CA LYS A 282 -1.46 -5.68 10.61
C LYS A 282 -2.56 -4.65 10.92
N GLU A 283 -3.55 -4.98 11.73
CA GLU A 283 -4.62 -4.01 12.04
C GLU A 283 -4.11 -2.85 12.91
N CYS A 284 -3.18 -3.10 13.83
CA CYS A 284 -2.55 -2.05 14.63
C CYS A 284 -1.21 -1.57 14.04
N HIS A 285 -0.40 -2.49 13.51
CA HIS A 285 0.96 -2.17 13.03
C HIS A 285 1.01 -1.69 11.57
N MET A 286 -0.03 -1.99 10.78
CA MET A 286 -0.18 -1.52 9.39
C MET A 286 -1.61 -1.00 9.15
N PRO A 287 -2.08 -0.03 9.97
CA PRO A 287 -3.46 0.42 9.88
C PRO A 287 -3.69 1.14 8.56
N TYR A 288 -4.95 1.33 8.21
CA TYR A 288 -5.35 2.07 7.01
C TYR A 288 -5.14 3.59 7.17
N MET A 289 -3.92 4.03 7.48
CA MET A 289 -3.57 5.44 7.70
C MET A 289 -3.33 6.24 6.41
N GLY A 290 -3.45 5.61 5.24
CA GLY A 290 -3.30 6.24 3.93
C GLY A 290 -4.61 6.29 3.13
N LYS A 291 -4.74 7.31 2.28
CA LYS A 291 -5.91 7.51 1.43
C LYS A 291 -5.57 7.53 -0.05
N SER A 292 -6.18 6.62 -0.79
CA SER A 292 -6.28 6.54 -2.23
C SER A 292 -7.62 7.10 -2.72
N ALA A 293 -8.74 6.52 -2.33
CA ALA A 293 -10.08 6.86 -2.82
C ALA A 293 -11.02 7.28 -1.69
N VAL A 294 -11.14 6.48 -0.65
CA VAL A 294 -12.13 6.62 0.43
C VAL A 294 -11.43 6.85 1.77
N ALA A 295 -12.03 7.69 2.60
CA ALA A 295 -11.81 7.66 4.05
C ALA A 295 -13.13 7.16 4.65
N PHE A 296 -13.08 6.04 5.37
CA PHE A 296 -14.24 5.41 5.99
C PHE A 296 -14.65 6.12 7.27
N ASN A 297 -13.68 6.63 8.03
CA ASN A 297 -13.91 7.57 9.14
C ASN A 297 -12.71 8.53 9.26
N GLU A 298 -12.59 9.24 10.38
CA GLU A 298 -11.52 10.21 10.63
C GLU A 298 -10.12 9.56 10.65
N PHE A 299 -10.02 8.29 11.06
CA PHE A 299 -8.76 7.59 11.29
C PHE A 299 -8.57 6.38 10.36
N THR A 300 -9.51 6.07 9.49
CA THR A 300 -9.47 4.89 8.61
C THR A 300 -9.64 5.31 7.16
N GLY A 301 -8.52 5.28 6.42
CA GLY A 301 -8.42 5.42 4.97
C GLY A 301 -8.60 4.07 4.26
N ASP A 302 -7.98 3.91 3.09
CA ASP A 302 -8.11 2.70 2.26
C ASP A 302 -6.74 2.16 1.77
N ILE A 303 -5.64 2.68 2.31
CA ILE A 303 -4.28 2.19 2.12
C ILE A 303 -3.61 1.94 3.46
N ARG A 304 -3.01 0.75 3.61
CA ARG A 304 -2.22 0.39 4.80
C ARG A 304 -0.87 1.10 4.83
N GLY A 305 -0.51 1.64 5.99
CA GLY A 305 0.84 2.16 6.26
C GLY A 305 1.86 1.04 6.42
N HIS A 306 3.14 1.35 6.21
CA HIS A 306 4.26 0.40 6.34
C HIS A 306 5.34 0.90 7.32
N ILE A 307 4.92 1.56 8.40
CA ILE A 307 5.80 2.10 9.45
C ILE A 307 6.05 1.08 10.58
N PHE A 308 5.10 0.18 10.83
CA PHE A 308 5.15 -0.94 11.79
C PHE A 308 5.22 -0.54 13.27
N SER A 309 6.14 0.33 13.67
CA SER A 309 6.23 0.79 15.07
C SER A 309 4.97 1.56 15.46
N VAL A 310 4.39 1.25 16.62
CA VAL A 310 3.22 1.95 17.16
C VAL A 310 3.66 2.74 18.39
N SER A 311 3.24 4.00 18.48
CA SER A 311 3.46 4.84 19.66
C SER A 311 2.69 4.30 20.86
N THR A 312 3.26 4.42 22.06
CA THR A 312 2.51 4.23 23.31
C THR A 312 2.08 5.54 23.95
N GLU A 313 2.44 6.68 23.34
CA GLU A 313 2.06 8.01 23.80
C GLU A 313 0.78 8.49 23.09
N ALA A 314 -0.04 9.24 23.83
CA ALA A 314 -1.26 9.90 23.37
C ALA A 314 -0.95 11.10 22.44
N ILE A 315 -0.30 10.84 21.31
CA ILE A 315 0.06 11.84 20.30
C ILE A 315 -0.99 11.79 19.19
N ALA A 316 -1.69 12.90 18.97
CA ALA A 316 -2.64 12.99 17.88
C ALA A 316 -1.91 12.98 16.53
N ALA A 317 -2.50 12.38 15.49
CA ALA A 317 -1.90 12.32 14.16
C ALA A 317 -1.55 13.72 13.60
N ALA A 318 -2.38 14.73 13.89
CA ALA A 318 -2.17 16.11 13.50
C ALA A 318 -1.01 16.80 14.24
N ASP A 319 -0.59 16.26 15.39
CA ASP A 319 0.57 16.74 16.15
C ASP A 319 1.86 15.98 15.77
N ASN A 320 1.75 14.85 15.08
CA ASN A 320 2.87 14.06 14.59
C ASN A 320 3.31 14.40 13.16
N VAL A 321 3.23 15.68 12.79
CA VAL A 321 3.68 16.18 11.49
C VAL A 321 4.54 17.44 11.64
N TYR A 322 5.34 17.72 10.62
CA TYR A 322 6.07 18.98 10.46
C TYR A 322 5.74 19.63 9.12
N ASP A 323 5.80 20.96 9.07
CA ASP A 323 5.51 21.75 7.87
C ASP A 323 6.79 22.13 7.13
N VAL A 324 6.80 21.93 5.81
CA VAL A 324 7.77 22.53 4.90
C VAL A 324 7.01 23.24 3.79
N ASP A 325 7.09 24.57 3.80
CA ASP A 325 6.47 25.45 2.79
C ASP A 325 4.97 25.18 2.58
N GLY A 326 4.22 24.90 3.64
CA GLY A 326 2.78 24.62 3.62
C GLY A 326 2.44 23.18 3.22
N THR A 327 3.43 22.30 3.09
CA THR A 327 3.24 20.86 2.93
C THR A 327 3.59 20.15 4.22
N LEU A 328 2.64 19.36 4.74
CA LEU A 328 2.84 18.59 5.96
C LEU A 328 3.50 17.24 5.62
N PHE A 329 4.44 16.85 6.47
CA PHE A 329 5.14 15.56 6.40
C PHE A 329 5.10 14.89 7.76
N TRP A 330 5.02 13.56 7.77
CA TRP A 330 5.02 12.77 8.99
C TRP A 330 6.36 12.83 9.70
N ASN A 331 6.35 12.99 11.03
CA ASN A 331 7.57 13.14 11.82
C ASN A 331 8.42 11.86 11.83
N GLN A 332 9.72 12.10 11.96
CA GLN A 332 10.76 11.08 12.15
C GLN A 332 11.58 11.46 13.39
N ASP A 333 12.10 10.47 14.12
CA ASP A 333 13.05 10.68 15.21
C ASP A 333 14.45 11.02 14.70
N ALA A 334 15.41 11.15 15.62
CA ALA A 334 16.79 11.53 15.28
C ALA A 334 17.52 10.45 14.46
N GLU A 335 17.03 9.21 14.53
CA GLU A 335 17.53 8.04 13.82
C GLU A 335 16.82 7.85 12.46
N GLY A 336 15.85 8.71 12.13
CA GLY A 336 15.07 8.63 10.89
C GLY A 336 13.98 7.56 10.93
N GLN A 337 13.54 7.13 12.11
CA GLN A 337 12.44 6.19 12.28
C GLN A 337 11.14 6.93 12.56
N SER A 338 10.02 6.32 12.18
CA SER A 338 8.69 6.85 12.39
C SER A 338 7.82 5.89 13.17
N ILE A 339 6.69 6.42 13.64
CA ILE A 339 5.70 5.71 14.43
C ILE A 339 4.31 5.85 13.80
N VAL A 340 3.48 4.85 14.02
CA VAL A 340 2.02 4.89 13.87
C VAL A 340 1.46 5.47 15.18
N THR A 341 0.63 6.51 15.08
CA THR A 341 -0.07 7.05 16.26
C THR A 341 -1.27 6.20 16.63
N LEU A 342 -1.68 6.25 17.90
CA LEU A 342 -2.79 5.45 18.44
C LEU A 342 -4.16 5.82 17.85
N ASP A 343 -4.31 7.04 17.32
CA ASP A 343 -5.47 7.41 16.51
C ASP A 343 -5.68 6.43 15.35
N TYR A 344 -4.61 6.12 14.61
CA TYR A 344 -4.68 5.17 13.49
C TYR A 344 -4.72 3.72 13.95
N ALA A 345 -3.94 3.36 14.98
CA ALA A 345 -3.82 1.97 15.42
C ALA A 345 -5.04 1.47 16.22
N CYS A 346 -5.75 2.36 16.92
CA CYS A 346 -6.84 2.01 17.84
C CYS A 346 -8.14 2.72 17.46
N LEU A 347 -8.12 4.05 17.30
CA LEU A 347 -9.35 4.83 17.14
C LEU A 347 -10.02 4.63 15.77
N GLY A 348 -9.31 4.05 14.79
CA GLY A 348 -9.90 3.58 13.53
C GLY A 348 -11.07 2.60 13.73
N CYS A 349 -11.02 1.79 14.79
CA CYS A 349 -12.11 0.90 15.22
C CYS A 349 -12.87 1.47 16.43
N HIS A 350 -12.17 1.98 17.43
CA HIS A 350 -12.75 2.29 18.74
C HIS A 350 -13.45 3.65 18.85
N ALA A 351 -13.24 4.60 17.93
CA ALA A 351 -13.89 5.91 18.00
C ALA A 351 -15.43 5.84 17.86
N ASP A 352 -15.93 4.83 17.14
CA ASP A 352 -17.34 4.69 16.76
C ASP A 352 -18.04 3.48 17.43
N ILE A 353 -17.40 2.78 18.37
CA ILE A 353 -18.02 1.66 19.09
C ILE A 353 -18.84 2.21 20.25
N PRO A 354 -20.19 2.11 20.22
CA PRO A 354 -21.05 2.71 21.25
C PRO A 354 -20.84 2.14 22.65
N ASP A 355 -20.34 0.90 22.73
CA ASP A 355 -20.23 0.14 23.97
C ASP A 355 -18.82 0.20 24.60
N VAL A 356 -17.77 0.64 23.86
CA VAL A 356 -16.38 0.78 24.36
C VAL A 356 -15.62 1.93 23.65
N PRO A 357 -16.11 3.18 23.69
CA PRO A 357 -15.38 4.31 23.10
C PRO A 357 -14.15 4.63 23.96
N ILE A 358 -12.95 4.44 23.42
CA ILE A 358 -11.71 4.84 24.09
C ILE A 358 -11.26 6.21 23.57
N THR A 359 -10.77 7.08 24.46
CA THR A 359 -10.07 8.30 24.03
C THR A 359 -8.65 7.96 23.61
N LEU A 360 -7.94 8.93 23.01
CA LEU A 360 -6.52 8.77 22.69
C LEU A 360 -5.68 8.51 23.95
N GLU A 361 -6.01 9.13 25.08
CA GLU A 361 -5.38 8.86 26.38
C GLU A 361 -5.69 7.46 26.89
N GLY A 362 -6.92 6.98 26.72
CA GLY A 362 -7.29 5.59 27.03
C GLY A 362 -6.51 4.60 26.17
N ALA A 363 -6.43 4.84 24.86
CA ALA A 363 -5.63 4.03 23.95
C ALA A 363 -4.15 3.98 24.37
N ALA A 364 -3.59 5.10 24.86
CA ALA A 364 -2.22 5.15 25.35
C ALA A 364 -2.03 4.28 26.59
N ALA A 365 -2.96 4.33 27.55
CA ALA A 365 -2.91 3.48 28.73
C ALA A 365 -2.89 1.98 28.38
N TYR A 366 -3.72 1.54 27.43
CA TYR A 366 -3.76 0.14 26.99
C TYR A 366 -2.59 -0.28 26.09
N SER A 367 -2.02 0.66 25.34
CA SER A 367 -0.94 0.34 24.40
C SER A 367 0.38 -0.08 25.08
N VAL A 368 0.58 0.32 26.34
CA VAL A 368 1.78 -0.03 27.11
C VAL A 368 1.74 -1.52 27.43
N ASP A 369 2.84 -2.21 27.10
CA ASP A 369 3.05 -3.64 27.37
C ASP A 369 1.98 -4.57 26.74
N ILE A 370 1.26 -4.09 25.73
CA ILE A 370 0.14 -4.82 25.08
C ILE A 370 0.49 -6.25 24.63
N HIS A 371 1.78 -6.50 24.35
CA HIS A 371 2.31 -7.79 23.92
C HIS A 371 2.91 -8.62 25.05
N THR A 372 3.45 -8.02 26.11
CA THR A 372 4.19 -8.75 27.17
C THR A 372 3.31 -9.10 28.36
N THR A 373 2.46 -8.15 28.74
CA THR A 373 1.52 -8.16 29.85
C THR A 373 0.68 -6.92 29.60
N HIS A 374 -0.59 -7.00 29.20
CA HIS A 374 -1.44 -5.90 29.60
C HIS A 374 -1.27 -5.85 31.11
N ALA A 375 -0.64 -4.80 31.62
CA ALA A 375 -0.97 -4.36 32.95
C ALA A 375 -2.37 -3.78 32.79
N VAL A 376 -3.35 -4.65 32.56
CA VAL A 376 -4.61 -4.56 33.28
C VAL A 376 -4.18 -4.17 34.68
N PRO A 377 -4.43 -2.92 35.13
CA PRO A 377 -4.03 -2.50 36.47
C PRO A 377 -4.42 -3.63 37.42
N ALA A 378 -3.48 -4.18 38.17
CA ALA A 378 -3.71 -5.50 38.78
C ALA A 378 -5.00 -5.49 39.63
N GLY A 379 -6.08 -6.13 39.15
CA GLY A 379 -7.42 -5.97 39.72
C GLY A 379 -8.49 -5.32 38.83
N ASP A 380 -8.17 -4.90 37.60
CA ASP A 380 -9.13 -4.41 36.58
C ASP A 380 -9.68 -5.61 35.78
N VAL A 381 -10.51 -6.43 36.40
CA VAL A 381 -10.89 -7.75 35.84
C VAL A 381 -11.96 -7.69 34.75
N ASP A 382 -12.51 -6.51 34.46
CA ASP A 382 -13.39 -6.28 33.31
C ASP A 382 -12.76 -5.44 32.19
N ASP A 383 -11.48 -5.12 32.33
CA ASP A 383 -10.61 -4.45 31.36
C ASP A 383 -11.08 -3.04 30.98
N ASP A 384 -11.79 -2.31 31.84
CA ASP A 384 -12.31 -0.96 31.56
C ASP A 384 -11.31 0.19 31.88
N GLY A 385 -10.15 -0.16 32.45
CA GLY A 385 -9.07 0.75 32.79
C GLY A 385 -9.24 1.44 34.15
N VAL A 386 -10.30 1.13 34.89
CA VAL A 386 -10.63 1.70 36.21
C VAL A 386 -10.92 0.56 37.18
N ILE A 387 -10.14 0.47 38.27
CA ILE A 387 -10.38 -0.54 39.31
C ILE A 387 -11.45 -0.03 40.27
N ASP A 388 -12.69 -0.47 40.08
CA ASP A 388 -13.83 -0.04 40.88
C ASP A 388 -14.74 -1.18 41.38
N PHE A 389 -16.01 -0.85 41.61
CA PHE A 389 -16.99 -1.79 42.11
C PHE A 389 -17.38 -2.87 41.08
N VAL A 390 -17.26 -2.59 39.79
CA VAL A 390 -17.60 -3.55 38.73
C VAL A 390 -16.58 -4.69 38.71
N ASP A 391 -15.28 -4.40 38.89
CA ASP A 391 -14.24 -5.41 39.07
C ASP A 391 -14.50 -6.33 40.26
N LEU A 392 -14.85 -5.72 41.39
CA LEU A 392 -15.18 -6.46 42.60
C LEU A 392 -16.36 -7.41 42.34
N LEU A 393 -17.39 -6.95 41.61
CA LEU A 393 -18.51 -7.81 41.24
C LEU A 393 -18.09 -8.93 40.30
N THR A 394 -17.20 -8.66 39.35
CA THR A 394 -16.69 -9.63 38.38
C THR A 394 -15.90 -10.74 39.06
N VAL A 395 -15.02 -10.42 40.02
CA VAL A 395 -14.34 -11.44 40.85
C VAL A 395 -15.34 -12.26 41.66
N LEU A 396 -16.29 -11.62 42.34
CA LEU A 396 -17.25 -12.32 43.19
C LEU A 396 -18.23 -13.20 42.40
N ALA A 397 -18.56 -12.82 41.16
CA ALA A 397 -19.47 -13.55 40.30
C ALA A 397 -18.87 -14.83 39.72
N ASN A 398 -17.55 -14.87 39.54
CA ASN A 398 -16.84 -15.96 38.85
C ASN A 398 -16.01 -16.86 39.78
N TRP A 399 -16.27 -16.79 41.09
CA TRP A 399 -15.50 -17.50 42.12
C TRP A 399 -15.38 -19.02 41.86
N GLY A 400 -14.15 -19.53 41.82
CA GLY A 400 -13.86 -20.94 41.61
C GLY A 400 -12.81 -21.20 40.52
N PRO A 401 -12.55 -22.48 40.20
CA PRO A 401 -11.60 -22.83 39.15
C PRO A 401 -12.12 -22.41 37.78
N CYS A 402 -11.21 -21.98 36.92
CA CYS A 402 -11.53 -21.57 35.56
C CYS A 402 -11.88 -22.77 34.67
N ASP A 403 -12.95 -22.64 33.89
CA ASP A 403 -13.42 -23.64 32.91
C ASP A 403 -13.77 -22.92 31.59
N PRO A 404 -12.96 -23.06 30.53
CA PRO A 404 -11.85 -24.01 30.36
C PRO A 404 -10.60 -23.65 31.17
N PRO A 405 -9.71 -24.61 31.48
CA PRO A 405 -8.44 -24.32 32.14
C PRO A 405 -7.51 -23.49 31.22
N PRO A 406 -6.49 -22.82 31.79
CA PRO A 406 -5.53 -22.01 31.04
C PRO A 406 -4.97 -22.73 29.80
N PRO A 407 -4.78 -22.03 28.66
CA PRO A 407 -4.71 -20.58 28.52
C PRO A 407 -6.05 -19.89 28.19
N ALA A 408 -7.19 -20.56 28.40
CA ALA A 408 -8.48 -19.90 28.23
C ALA A 408 -8.69 -18.84 29.32
N GLU A 409 -9.13 -17.65 28.91
CA GLU A 409 -9.36 -16.54 29.84
C GLU A 409 -10.59 -16.78 30.72
N CYS A 410 -10.49 -16.28 31.94
CA CYS A 410 -11.41 -16.53 33.03
C CYS A 410 -11.77 -15.19 33.65
N ALA A 411 -13.02 -14.76 33.45
CA ALA A 411 -13.48 -13.49 34.01
C ALA A 411 -13.29 -13.50 35.53
N GLY A 412 -12.61 -12.48 36.09
CA GLY A 412 -12.32 -12.40 37.53
C GLY A 412 -11.00 -13.03 37.98
N ASP A 413 -10.26 -13.73 37.13
CA ASP A 413 -8.90 -14.23 37.44
C ASP A 413 -7.89 -13.09 37.22
N ALA A 414 -7.69 -12.28 38.25
CA ALA A 414 -6.90 -11.05 38.21
C ALA A 414 -5.38 -11.32 38.18
N ASN A 415 -4.95 -12.53 38.56
CA ASN A 415 -3.53 -12.92 38.60
C ASN A 415 -3.14 -13.94 37.50
N TYR A 416 -4.12 -14.43 36.73
CA TYR A 416 -4.00 -15.40 35.64
C TYR A 416 -3.45 -16.78 36.06
N ASP A 417 -3.74 -17.23 37.27
CA ASP A 417 -3.30 -18.54 37.79
C ASP A 417 -4.26 -19.71 37.48
N GLY A 418 -5.41 -19.42 36.86
CA GLY A 418 -6.43 -20.39 36.50
C GLY A 418 -7.46 -20.66 37.60
N ALA A 419 -7.53 -19.81 38.63
CA ALA A 419 -8.59 -19.82 39.64
C ALA A 419 -9.00 -18.40 40.04
N VAL A 420 -10.30 -18.17 40.16
CA VAL A 420 -10.86 -16.96 40.77
C VAL A 420 -11.01 -17.20 42.26
N ASP A 421 -10.12 -16.63 43.06
CA ASP A 421 -10.10 -16.81 44.50
C ASP A 421 -9.79 -15.53 45.30
N PHE A 422 -9.35 -15.72 46.54
CA PHE A 422 -9.09 -14.61 47.45
C PHE A 422 -7.90 -13.75 47.03
N VAL A 423 -6.96 -14.29 46.26
CA VAL A 423 -5.82 -13.53 45.74
C VAL A 423 -6.30 -12.49 44.73
N ASP A 424 -7.26 -12.85 43.87
CA ASP A 424 -7.83 -11.92 42.88
C ASP A 424 -8.62 -10.81 43.55
N LEU A 425 -9.43 -11.14 44.55
CA LEU A 425 -10.14 -10.15 45.36
C LEU A 425 -9.18 -9.15 46.02
N LEU A 426 -8.04 -9.62 46.52
CA LEU A 426 -7.04 -8.74 47.13
C LEU A 426 -6.39 -7.83 46.09
N LEU A 427 -6.21 -8.27 44.85
CA LEU A 427 -5.67 -7.45 43.77
C LEU A 427 -6.60 -6.29 43.44
N VAL A 428 -7.90 -6.55 43.25
CA VAL A 428 -8.93 -5.49 43.05
C VAL A 428 -8.89 -4.48 44.19
N LEU A 429 -8.96 -4.96 45.44
CA LEU A 429 -9.03 -4.07 46.60
C LEU A 429 -7.74 -3.28 46.85
N ALA A 430 -6.58 -3.83 46.48
CA ALA A 430 -5.29 -3.19 46.69
C ALA A 430 -4.99 -2.07 45.68
N ASN A 431 -5.59 -2.14 44.50
CA ASN A 431 -5.29 -1.24 43.39
C ASN A 431 -6.47 -0.34 42.98
N TRP A 432 -7.54 -0.29 43.80
CA TRP A 432 -8.72 0.56 43.63
C TRP A 432 -8.38 1.99 43.18
N THR A 433 -9.00 2.46 42.10
CA THR A 433 -8.73 3.78 41.49
C THR A 433 -9.90 4.75 41.56
#